data_AF-A0A9W9IVE0-F1
#
_entry.id   AF-A0A9W9IVE0-F1
#
_cell.length_a   1.000
_cell.length_b   1.000
_cell.length_c   1.000
_cell.angle_alpha   90.00
_cell.angle_beta   90.00
_cell.angle_gamma   90.00
#
_symmetry.space_group_name_H-M   'P 1'
#
loop_
_entity.id
_entity.type
_entity.pdbx_description
1 polymer ?
#
loop_
_entity_poly.entity_id
_entity_poly.type
_entity_poly.pdbx_seq_one_letter_code
_entity_poly.pdbx_strand_id
1 'polypeptide(L)'
;MTRIIWSEEETALLIVFSMWGFRQETIAEILTNRTPELHGLLPSSPIYTRTTSAVRNKVNDVRAHNPKLWNKDEGWNQIAVAEHLYNSIVDHDHVTRLLNLTVADIERIIRIPRQSFLSET
;
A
#
# COMPACT_ATOMS: atom_id res chain seq x y z
N MET A 1 5.20 23.45 -6.88
CA MET A 1 4.32 22.36 -6.42
C MET A 1 5.15 21.11 -6.32
N THR A 2 5.37 20.61 -5.10
CA THR A 2 6.22 19.42 -4.87
C THR A 2 5.46 18.19 -5.39
N ARG A 3 5.95 17.60 -6.49
CA ARG A 3 5.36 16.37 -7.03
C ARG A 3 5.57 15.28 -5.98
N ILE A 4 4.48 14.72 -5.46
CA ILE A 4 4.54 13.58 -4.57
C ILE A 4 5.11 12.41 -5.39
N ILE A 5 6.35 12.00 -5.10
CA ILE A 5 6.99 10.86 -5.76
C ILE A 5 6.45 9.60 -5.07
N TRP A 6 5.93 8.68 -5.87
CA TRP A 6 5.50 7.36 -5.45
C TRP A 6 6.54 6.35 -5.91
N SER A 7 7.00 5.47 -5.02
CA SER A 7 7.76 4.31 -5.47
C SER A 7 6.81 3.30 -6.12
N GLU A 8 7.37 2.42 -6.95
CA GLU A 8 6.62 1.30 -7.55
C GLU A 8 6.06 0.38 -6.46
N GLU A 9 6.81 0.18 -5.38
CA GLU A 9 6.38 -0.64 -4.25
C GLU A 9 5.23 -0.02 -3.46
N GLU A 10 5.28 1.27 -3.16
CA GLU A 10 4.14 1.95 -2.54
C GLU A 10 2.91 1.92 -3.43
N THR A 11 3.13 1.97 -4.75
CA THR A 11 2.06 1.83 -5.74
C THR A 11 1.49 0.41 -5.70
N ALA A 12 2.34 -0.62 -5.59
CA ALA A 12 1.91 -2.01 -5.43
C ALA A 12 1.10 -2.23 -4.16
N LEU A 13 1.60 -1.75 -3.02
CA LEU A 13 0.90 -1.80 -1.72
C LEU A 13 -0.46 -1.10 -1.80
N LEU A 14 -0.49 0.10 -2.38
CA LEU A 14 -1.73 0.86 -2.56
C LEU A 14 -2.75 0.08 -3.41
N ILE A 15 -2.31 -0.54 -4.50
CA ILE A 15 -3.19 -1.34 -5.38
C ILE A 15 -3.73 -2.54 -4.62
N VAL A 16 -2.88 -3.32 -3.95
CA VAL A 16 -3.29 -4.53 -3.22
C VAL A 16 -4.27 -4.20 -2.09
N PHE A 17 -3.96 -3.20 -1.25
CA PHE A 17 -4.89 -2.81 -0.19
C PHE A 17 -6.18 -2.21 -0.73
N SER A 18 -6.13 -1.44 -1.83
CA SER A 18 -7.36 -0.95 -2.45
C SER A 18 -8.20 -2.08 -3.06
N MET A 19 -7.55 -3.10 -3.63
CA MET A 19 -8.19 -4.33 -4.15
C MET A 19 -8.91 -5.11 -3.05
N TRP A 20 -8.35 -5.11 -1.84
CA TRP A 20 -8.97 -5.74 -0.67
C TRP A 20 -10.03 -4.89 0.01
N GLY A 21 -10.37 -3.73 -0.54
CA GLY A 21 -11.43 -2.87 -0.04
C GLY A 21 -11.03 -2.01 1.17
N PHE A 22 -9.73 -1.84 1.43
CA PHE A 22 -9.29 -0.94 2.50
C PHE A 22 -9.68 0.50 2.20
N ARG A 23 -10.11 1.20 3.26
CA ARG A 23 -10.40 2.63 3.19
C ARG A 23 -9.12 3.41 2.93
N GLN A 24 -9.23 4.50 2.18
CA GLN A 24 -8.08 5.31 1.75
C GLN A 24 -7.31 5.89 2.93
N GLU A 25 -8.00 6.20 4.03
CA GLU A 25 -7.41 6.67 5.28
C GLU A 25 -6.49 5.60 5.90
N THR A 26 -6.94 4.34 5.91
CA THR A 26 -6.16 3.22 6.43
C THR A 26 -4.95 2.93 5.55
N ILE A 27 -5.11 2.99 4.22
CA ILE A 27 -3.97 2.83 3.29
C ILE A 27 -2.95 3.94 3.50
N ALA A 28 -3.39 5.19 3.68
CA ALA A 28 -2.51 6.32 3.95
C ALA A 28 -1.71 6.14 5.25
N GLU A 29 -2.36 5.62 6.30
CA GLU A 29 -1.72 5.30 7.58
C GLU A 29 -0.68 4.18 7.44
N ILE A 30 -1.01 3.10 6.73
CA ILE A 30 -0.09 1.98 6.47
C ILE A 30 1.13 2.47 5.69
N LEU A 31 0.94 3.16 4.58
CA LEU A 31 2.05 3.66 3.75
C LEU A 31 2.91 4.71 4.47
N THR A 32 2.36 5.42 5.44
CA THR A 32 3.12 6.35 6.27
C THR A 32 3.92 5.61 7.34
N ASN A 33 3.29 4.72 8.10
CA ASN A 33 3.87 4.26 9.38
C ASN A 33 4.34 2.81 9.36
N ARG A 34 4.08 2.05 8.29
CA ARG A 34 4.17 0.59 8.28
C ARG A 34 4.90 0.01 7.07
N THR A 35 5.34 0.85 6.12
CA THR A 35 6.16 0.41 4.98
C THR A 35 7.39 -0.40 5.43
N PRO A 36 8.20 0.02 6.43
CA PRO A 36 9.33 -0.78 6.90
C PRO A 36 8.94 -2.17 7.42
N GLU A 37 7.79 -2.30 8.09
CA GLU A 37 7.33 -3.57 8.67
C GLU A 37 6.86 -4.55 7.58
N LEU A 38 6.32 -4.02 6.46
CA LEU A 38 5.99 -4.82 5.27
C LEU A 38 7.25 -5.43 4.62
N HIS A 39 8.41 -4.77 4.79
CA HIS A 39 9.72 -5.32 4.42
C HIS A 39 10.35 -6.23 5.48
N GLY A 40 9.73 -6.40 6.66
CA GLY A 40 10.36 -7.08 7.79
C GLY A 40 11.48 -6.27 8.46
N LEU A 41 11.51 -4.96 8.25
CA LEU A 41 12.45 -4.04 8.89
C LEU A 41 11.83 -3.44 10.17
N LEU A 42 12.69 -2.98 11.08
CA LEU A 42 12.26 -2.27 12.28
C LEU A 42 11.53 -0.96 11.90
N PRO A 43 10.50 -0.57 12.65
CA PRO A 43 9.78 0.67 12.39
C PRO A 43 10.73 1.87 12.48
N SER A 44 10.81 2.63 11.38
CA SER A 44 11.55 3.88 11.28
C SER A 44 10.59 5.06 11.20
N SER A 45 11.02 6.24 11.63
CA SER A 45 10.24 7.46 11.42
C SER A 45 9.94 7.67 9.93
N PRO A 46 8.69 8.00 9.55
CA PRO A 46 8.35 8.27 8.15
C PRO A 46 9.17 9.42 7.60
N ILE A 47 9.75 9.20 6.41
CA ILE A 47 10.41 10.27 5.65
C ILE A 47 9.36 11.25 5.09
N TYR A 48 8.15 10.76 4.83
CA TYR A 48 7.02 11.56 4.37
C TYR A 48 5.69 10.94 4.83
N THR A 49 4.68 11.79 5.00
CA THR A 49 3.31 11.38 5.34
C THR A 49 2.47 11.24 4.07
N ARG A 50 1.87 10.07 3.85
CA ARG A 50 0.83 9.88 2.84
C ARG A 50 -0.49 10.38 3.40
N THR A 51 -1.17 11.25 2.65
CA THR A 51 -2.51 11.73 3.01
C THR A 51 -3.57 10.90 2.31
N THR A 52 -4.79 10.87 2.87
CA THR A 52 -5.96 10.26 2.23
C THR A 52 -6.18 10.78 0.81
N SER A 53 -6.01 12.08 0.59
CA SER A 53 -6.14 12.70 -0.74
C SER A 53 -5.07 12.23 -1.71
N ALA A 54 -3.82 12.05 -1.25
CA ALA A 54 -2.75 11.52 -2.08
C ALA A 54 -3.03 10.09 -2.51
N VAL A 55 -3.48 9.23 -1.58
CA VAL A 55 -3.89 7.85 -1.89
C VAL A 55 -5.04 7.82 -2.89
N ARG A 56 -6.10 8.61 -2.65
CA ARG A 56 -7.24 8.72 -3.58
C ARG A 56 -6.81 9.10 -4.98
N ASN A 57 -6.00 10.15 -5.08
CA ASN A 57 -5.53 10.66 -6.35
C ASN A 57 -4.67 9.60 -7.07
N LYS A 58 -3.80 8.89 -6.34
CA LYS A 58 -2.98 7.84 -6.92
C LYS A 58 -3.79 6.62 -7.37
N VAL A 59 -4.80 6.21 -6.61
CA VAL A 59 -5.74 5.15 -7.04
C VAL A 59 -6.42 5.54 -8.36
N ASN A 60 -6.93 6.76 -8.45
CA ASN A 60 -7.58 7.24 -9.67
C ASN A 60 -6.61 7.33 -10.85
N ASP A 61 -5.39 7.78 -10.60
CA ASP A 61 -4.29 7.84 -11.57
C ASP A 61 -3.96 6.44 -12.12
N VAL A 62 -3.82 5.44 -11.26
CA VAL A 62 -3.58 4.04 -11.67
C VAL A 62 -4.72 3.50 -12.51
N ARG A 63 -5.97 3.75 -12.11
CA ARG A 63 -7.16 3.31 -12.86
C ARG A 63 -7.25 3.95 -14.25
N ALA A 64 -6.87 5.23 -14.35
CA ALA A 64 -6.89 5.96 -15.61
C ALA A 64 -5.81 5.45 -16.58
N HIS A 65 -4.60 5.17 -16.08
CA HIS A 65 -3.49 4.70 -16.90
C HIS A 65 -3.56 3.21 -17.23
N ASN A 66 -4.18 2.39 -16.37
CA ASN A 66 -4.30 0.95 -16.55
C ASN A 66 -5.77 0.52 -16.41
N PRO A 67 -6.63 0.84 -17.39
CA PRO A 67 -8.07 0.55 -17.30
C PRO A 67 -8.39 -0.95 -17.20
N LYS A 68 -7.47 -1.82 -17.64
CA LYS A 68 -7.61 -3.28 -17.51
C LYS A 68 -7.62 -3.77 -16.06
N LEU A 69 -7.06 -2.99 -15.12
CA LEU A 69 -6.99 -3.35 -13.71
C LEU A 69 -8.32 -3.08 -12.98
N TRP A 70 -9.20 -2.26 -13.54
CA TRP A 70 -10.37 -1.77 -12.84
C TRP A 70 -11.62 -1.82 -13.73
N ASN A 71 -12.55 -2.70 -13.35
CA ASN A 71 -13.90 -2.75 -13.86
C ASN A 71 -14.79 -1.79 -13.03
N LYS A 72 -15.64 -0.99 -13.68
CA LYS A 72 -16.56 -0.08 -12.97
C LYS A 72 -17.61 -0.82 -12.16
N ASP A 73 -18.04 -1.99 -12.63
CA ASP A 73 -19.14 -2.74 -12.03
C ASP A 73 -18.63 -3.74 -10.98
N GLU A 74 -17.45 -4.32 -11.21
CA GLU A 74 -16.89 -5.40 -10.36
C GLU A 74 -15.72 -4.93 -9.49
N GLY A 75 -15.19 -3.72 -9.72
CA GLY A 75 -14.04 -3.17 -9.02
C GLY A 75 -12.69 -3.67 -9.57
N TRP A 76 -11.72 -3.94 -8.69
CA TRP A 76 -10.38 -4.36 -9.10
C TRP A 76 -10.40 -5.77 -9.71
N ASN A 77 -9.84 -5.94 -10.91
CA ASN A 77 -9.63 -7.24 -11.52
C ASN A 77 -8.37 -7.89 -10.91
N GLN A 78 -8.58 -8.85 -10.02
CA GLN A 78 -7.50 -9.47 -9.25
C GLN A 78 -6.44 -10.16 -10.13
N ILE A 79 -6.85 -10.80 -11.23
CA ILE A 79 -5.94 -11.48 -12.15
C ILE A 79 -5.08 -10.44 -12.86
N ALA A 80 -5.70 -9.39 -13.41
CA ALA A 80 -4.98 -8.33 -14.11
C ALA A 80 -4.04 -7.55 -13.16
N VAL A 81 -4.45 -7.36 -11.90
CA VAL A 81 -3.60 -6.76 -10.86
C VAL A 81 -2.39 -7.65 -10.58
N ALA A 82 -2.57 -8.95 -10.37
CA ALA A 82 -1.46 -9.86 -10.14
C ALA A 82 -0.47 -9.83 -11.32
N GLU A 83 -0.96 -9.97 -12.56
CA GLU A 83 -0.13 -9.88 -13.76
C GLU A 83 0.60 -8.55 -13.86
N HIS A 84 -0.06 -7.43 -13.55
CA HIS A 84 0.56 -6.11 -13.57
C HIS A 84 1.70 -5.98 -12.55
N LEU A 85 1.49 -6.50 -11.34
CA LEU A 85 2.51 -6.46 -10.29
C LEU A 85 3.69 -7.39 -10.61
N TYR A 86 3.45 -8.59 -11.14
CA TYR A 86 4.54 -9.49 -11.58
C TYR A 86 5.35 -8.92 -12.74
N ASN A 87 4.73 -8.13 -13.62
CA ASN A 87 5.43 -7.45 -14.72
C ASN A 87 6.09 -6.12 -14.31
N SER A 88 5.93 -5.70 -13.05
CA SER A 88 6.57 -4.49 -12.52
C SER A 88 8.03 -4.77 -12.12
N ILE A 89 8.79 -3.71 -11.85
CA ILE A 89 10.16 -3.81 -11.31
C ILE A 89 10.18 -4.17 -9.80
N VAL A 90 9.03 -4.42 -9.19
CA VAL A 90 8.95 -4.87 -7.79
C VAL A 90 9.43 -6.32 -7.70
N ASP A 91 10.15 -6.62 -6.62
CA ASP A 91 10.65 -7.95 -6.32
C ASP A 91 9.51 -9.00 -6.30
N HIS A 92 9.70 -10.11 -7.00
CA HIS A 92 8.65 -11.13 -7.19
C HIS A 92 8.28 -11.85 -5.88
N ASP A 93 9.22 -12.05 -4.96
CA ASP A 93 8.94 -12.63 -3.64
C ASP A 93 8.12 -11.63 -2.82
N HIS A 94 8.42 -10.33 -2.95
CA HIS A 94 7.62 -9.28 -2.33
C HIS A 94 6.20 -9.25 -2.88
N VAL A 95 6.02 -9.27 -4.21
CA VAL A 95 4.69 -9.33 -4.85
C VAL A 95 3.92 -10.57 -4.39
N THR A 96 4.58 -11.73 -4.36
CA THR A 96 3.99 -12.98 -3.90
C THR A 96 3.52 -12.87 -2.45
N ARG A 97 4.35 -12.29 -1.57
CA ARG A 97 3.98 -12.06 -0.17
C ARG A 97 2.79 -11.11 -0.05
N LEU A 98 2.77 -10.02 -0.80
CA LEU A 98 1.67 -9.04 -0.77
C LEU A 98 0.34 -9.64 -1.23
N LEU A 99 0.35 -10.41 -2.32
CA LEU A 99 -0.85 -11.06 -2.85
C LEU A 99 -1.37 -12.18 -1.93
N ASN A 100 -0.50 -12.76 -1.09
CA ASN A 100 -0.83 -13.83 -0.15
C ASN A 100 -0.95 -13.35 1.31
N LEU A 101 -0.94 -12.03 1.57
CA LEU A 101 -1.14 -11.50 2.92
C LEU A 101 -2.48 -12.03 3.48
N THR A 102 -2.48 -12.58 4.68
CA THR A 102 -3.71 -13.09 5.32
C THR A 102 -4.43 -11.98 6.08
N VAL A 103 -5.70 -12.19 6.42
CA VAL A 103 -6.43 -11.27 7.33
C VAL A 103 -5.65 -11.06 8.63
N ALA A 104 -5.01 -12.10 9.18
CA ALA A 104 -4.20 -12.00 10.38
C ALA A 104 -2.94 -11.14 10.18
N ASP A 105 -2.29 -11.22 9.03
CA ASP A 105 -1.14 -10.36 8.71
C ASP A 105 -1.56 -8.90 8.63
N ILE A 106 -2.71 -8.63 8.00
CA ILE A 106 -3.27 -7.28 7.91
C ILE A 106 -3.67 -6.77 9.28
N GLU A 107 -4.34 -7.58 10.10
CA GLU A 107 -4.67 -7.22 11.46
C GLU A 107 -3.42 -6.91 12.28
N ARG A 108 -2.33 -7.66 12.09
CA ARG A 108 -1.05 -7.39 12.74
C ARG A 108 -0.46 -6.05 12.29
N ILE A 109 -0.49 -5.75 10.99
CA ILE A 109 -0.01 -4.47 10.42
C ILE A 109 -0.81 -3.28 10.99
N ILE A 110 -2.12 -3.45 11.17
CA ILE A 110 -3.02 -2.40 11.65
C ILE A 110 -3.00 -2.27 13.18
N ARG A 111 -2.85 -3.38 13.93
CA ARG A 111 -3.00 -3.41 15.39
C ARG A 111 -1.78 -3.01 16.18
N ILE A 112 -0.57 -2.93 15.62
CA ILE A 112 0.60 -2.48 16.39
C ILE A 112 0.34 -1.05 16.83
N PRO A 113 0.12 -0.77 18.14
CA PRO A 113 0.03 0.60 18.61
C PRO A 113 1.41 1.23 18.45
N ARG A 114 1.48 2.55 18.23
CA ARG A 114 2.72 3.28 18.50
C ARG A 114 3.15 2.90 19.91
N GLN A 115 4.22 2.12 20.06
CA GLN A 115 5.00 2.18 21.29
C GLN A 115 5.58 3.59 21.27
N SER A 116 4.87 4.49 21.92
CA SER A 116 5.39 5.77 22.36
C SER A 116 6.63 5.43 23.18
N PHE A 117 7.80 5.56 22.58
CA PHE A 117 9.02 5.72 23.34
C PHE A 117 8.88 7.06 24.07
N LEU A 118 8.21 7.02 25.22
CA LEU A 118 8.39 8.01 26.26
C LEU A 118 9.85 7.87 26.66
N SER A 119 10.67 8.77 26.11
CA SER A 119 11.97 9.06 26.70
C SER A 119 11.66 9.79 28.01
N GLU A 120 11.66 9.04 29.12
CA GLU A 120 11.77 9.64 30.44
C GLU A 120 13.19 10.19 30.56
N THR A 121 13.30 11.52 30.60
CA THR A 121 14.42 12.25 31.19
C THR A 121 13.87 13.25 32.18
#